data_AF-A0A6F7WCN0-F1
#
_entry.id   AF-A0A6F7WCN0-F1
#
_cell.length_a   1.000
_cell.length_b   1.000
_cell.length_c   1.000
_cell.angle_alpha   90.00
_cell.angle_beta   90.00
_cell.angle_gamma   90.00
#
_symmetry.space_group_name_H-M   'P 1'
#
loop_
_entity.id
_entity.type
_entity.pdbx_description
1 polymer ?
#
loop_
_entity_poly.entity_id
_entity_poly.type
_entity_poly.pdbx_seq_one_letter_code
_entity_poly.pdbx_strand_id
1 'polypeptide(L)'
;MNASKRISKRGTRAVTLRTAGLSLRLDVRGAVVGLLLLVVALAMSVVLIGTGDFPLAPADVLRTLAGNGTVAQDFIVNELRLPRILVGLLVGAALGMAGAIFQSISRNPLGSPDVIGLGQGSAAGALAVIVLVQGDPTEVAIGALGGGLLTGLAVYTLAWRRGVHGYRLVL
;
A
#
# COMPACT_ATOMS: atom_id res chain seq x y z
N MET A 1 -13.71 -49.50 5.75
CA MET A 1 -14.98 -49.06 5.15
C MET A 1 -15.17 -47.58 5.47
N ASN A 2 -15.38 -46.76 4.44
CA ASN A 2 -15.00 -45.34 4.35
C ASN A 2 -15.79 -44.36 5.24
N ALA A 3 -15.06 -43.58 6.04
CA ALA A 3 -15.55 -42.38 6.73
C ALA A 3 -14.83 -41.12 6.22
N SER A 4 -14.98 -40.81 4.92
CA SER A 4 -14.52 -39.53 4.37
C SER A 4 -15.66 -38.52 4.41
N LYS A 5 -15.78 -37.84 5.55
CA LYS A 5 -16.60 -36.63 5.74
C LYS A 5 -16.31 -35.63 4.61
N ARG A 6 -17.29 -35.44 3.73
CA ARG A 6 -17.31 -34.35 2.75
C ARG A 6 -17.31 -33.02 3.49
N ILE A 7 -16.14 -32.38 3.56
CA ILE A 7 -16.02 -31.00 3.99
C ILE A 7 -16.75 -30.15 2.94
N SER A 8 -17.88 -29.59 3.36
CA SER A 8 -18.67 -28.60 2.64
C SER A 8 -17.77 -27.44 2.18
N LYS A 9 -17.37 -27.47 0.90
CA LYS A 9 -16.70 -26.35 0.26
C LYS A 9 -17.77 -25.29 -0.03
N ARG A 10 -17.92 -24.31 0.88
CA ARG A 10 -18.58 -23.03 0.57
C ARG A 10 -17.98 -22.50 -0.73
N GLY A 11 -18.76 -22.56 -1.82
CA GLY A 11 -18.32 -22.21 -3.15
C GLY A 11 -18.08 -20.72 -3.29
N THR A 12 -16.86 -20.26 -3.00
CA THR A 12 -16.34 -19.10 -3.70
C THR A 12 -16.16 -19.53 -5.16
N ARG A 13 -16.83 -18.84 -6.09
CA ARG A 13 -16.68 -19.08 -7.53
C ARG A 13 -15.27 -18.68 -7.93
N ALA A 14 -14.30 -19.53 -7.65
CA ALA A 14 -12.91 -19.36 -8.05
C ALA A 14 -12.79 -19.82 -9.51
N VAL A 15 -12.55 -18.89 -10.42
CA VAL A 15 -12.26 -19.22 -11.81
C VAL A 15 -10.79 -19.55 -11.91
N THR A 16 -10.49 -20.80 -12.29
CA THR A 16 -9.12 -21.23 -12.61
C THR A 16 -8.82 -20.94 -14.08
N LEU A 17 -8.05 -19.88 -14.34
CA LEU A 17 -7.51 -19.65 -15.68
C LEU A 17 -6.22 -20.46 -15.80
N ARG A 18 -6.23 -21.45 -16.68
CA ARG A 18 -5.06 -22.25 -17.05
C ARG A 18 -4.72 -21.97 -18.51
N THR A 19 -3.67 -21.19 -18.75
CA THR A 19 -3.06 -21.01 -20.07
C THR A 19 -1.64 -21.54 -20.00
N ALA A 20 -1.38 -22.66 -20.70
CA ALA A 20 -0.11 -23.33 -21.06
C ALA A 20 1.14 -23.31 -20.12
N GLY A 21 1.10 -22.65 -18.96
CA GLY A 21 2.20 -22.38 -18.03
C GLY A 21 1.82 -21.49 -16.83
N LEU A 22 0.67 -20.80 -16.87
CA LEU A 22 0.12 -19.98 -15.78
C LEU A 22 -1.20 -20.58 -15.27
N SER A 23 -1.29 -20.81 -13.96
CA SER A 23 -2.52 -21.25 -13.27
C SER A 23 -2.94 -20.19 -12.26
N LEU A 24 -3.76 -19.22 -12.67
CA LEU A 24 -4.34 -18.23 -11.76
C LEU A 24 -5.67 -18.74 -11.19
N ARG A 25 -5.84 -18.61 -9.86
CA ARG A 25 -7.12 -18.75 -9.17
C ARG A 25 -7.65 -17.36 -8.89
N LEU A 26 -8.64 -16.92 -9.65
CA LEU A 26 -9.31 -15.64 -9.44
C LEU A 26 -10.60 -15.89 -8.65
N ASP A 27 -10.63 -15.42 -7.41
CA ASP A 27 -11.89 -15.32 -6.67
C ASP A 27 -12.70 -14.16 -7.24
N VAL A 28 -13.78 -14.46 -7.96
CA VAL A 28 -14.61 -13.47 -8.66
C VAL A 28 -15.10 -12.38 -7.71
N ARG A 29 -15.43 -12.74 -6.45
CA ARG A 29 -15.84 -11.76 -5.44
C ARG A 29 -14.72 -10.79 -5.07
N GLY A 30 -13.50 -11.29 -4.87
CA GLY A 30 -12.33 -10.46 -4.56
C GLY A 30 -11.98 -9.53 -5.72
N ALA A 31 -12.03 -10.05 -6.96
CA ALA A 31 -11.78 -9.26 -8.15
C ALA A 31 -12.82 -8.13 -8.33
N VAL A 32 -14.11 -8.43 -8.15
CA VAL A 32 -15.18 -7.43 -8.23
C VAL A 32 -15.03 -6.36 -7.15
N VAL A 33 -14.79 -6.75 -5.89
CA VAL A 33 -14.59 -5.79 -4.80
C VAL A 33 -13.35 -4.93 -5.03
N GLY A 34 -12.23 -5.53 -5.47
CA GLY A 34 -11.01 -4.80 -5.81
C GLY A 34 -11.22 -3.78 -6.94
N LEU A 35 -11.94 -4.18 -7.99
CA LEU A 35 -12.29 -3.29 -9.10
C LEU A 35 -13.19 -2.14 -8.63
N LEU A 36 -14.21 -2.43 -7.81
CA LEU A 36 -15.10 -1.40 -7.26
C LEU A 36 -14.33 -0.39 -6.39
N LEU A 37 -13.46 -0.88 -5.50
CA LEU A 37 -12.63 -0.01 -4.66
C LEU A 37 -11.66 0.84 -5.49
N LEU A 38 -11.10 0.28 -6.57
CA LEU A 38 -10.25 1.04 -7.50
C LEU A 38 -11.03 2.16 -8.19
N VAL A 39 -12.23 1.87 -8.69
CA VAL A 39 -13.11 2.88 -9.32
C VAL A 39 -13.45 3.99 -8.32
N VAL A 40 -13.80 3.64 -7.08
CA VAL A 40 -14.07 4.62 -6.01
C VAL A 40 -12.82 5.46 -5.72
N ALA A 41 -11.64 4.84 -5.62
CA ALA A 41 -10.39 5.56 -5.37
C ALA A 41 -10.05 6.56 -6.50
N LEU A 42 -10.27 6.17 -7.76
CA LEU A 42 -10.08 7.05 -8.92
C LEU A 42 -11.10 8.18 -8.96
N ALA A 43 -12.38 7.90 -8.68
CA ALA A 43 -13.42 8.93 -8.60
C ALA A 43 -13.11 9.95 -7.48
N MET A 44 -12.72 9.47 -6.30
CA MET A 44 -12.28 10.30 -5.19
C MET A 44 -11.04 11.13 -5.54
N SER A 45 -10.12 10.57 -6.33
CA SER A 45 -8.93 11.30 -6.81
C SER A 45 -9.33 12.51 -7.67
N VAL A 46 -10.27 12.35 -8.61
CA VAL A 46 -10.76 13.46 -9.44
C VAL A 46 -11.42 14.54 -8.58
N VAL A 47 -12.23 14.15 -7.58
CA VAL A 47 -12.85 15.09 -6.65
C VAL A 47 -11.78 15.83 -5.82
N LEU A 48 -10.76 15.13 -5.34
CA LEU A 48 -9.70 15.71 -4.53
C LEU A 48 -8.81 16.66 -5.33
N ILE A 49 -8.58 16.39 -6.63
CA ILE A 49 -7.92 17.35 -7.53
C ILE A 49 -8.78 18.59 -7.70
N GLY A 50 -10.10 18.46 -7.82
CA GLY A 50 -11.01 19.61 -7.99
C GLY A 50 -11.21 20.44 -6.72
N THR A 51 -10.94 19.85 -5.55
CA THR A 51 -11.14 20.47 -4.23
C THR A 51 -9.86 21.21 -3.80
N GLY A 52 -9.96 22.52 -3.56
CA GLY A 52 -8.85 23.33 -3.07
C GLY A 52 -9.16 24.83 -3.18
N ASP A 53 -8.15 25.68 -2.93
CA ASP A 53 -8.30 27.15 -2.94
C ASP A 53 -8.83 27.70 -4.28
N PHE A 54 -8.55 26.98 -5.36
CA PHE A 54 -9.17 27.17 -6.66
C PHE A 54 -10.10 25.97 -6.93
N PRO A 55 -11.43 26.14 -6.78
CA PRO A 55 -12.38 25.09 -7.08
C PRO A 55 -12.44 24.88 -8.60
N LEU A 56 -12.15 23.66 -9.06
CA LEU A 56 -12.33 23.25 -10.44
C LEU A 56 -13.46 22.24 -10.53
N ALA A 57 -14.32 22.37 -11.54
CA ALA A 57 -15.32 21.36 -11.81
C ALA A 57 -14.61 20.02 -12.18
N PRO A 58 -15.17 18.86 -11.81
CA PRO A 58 -14.58 17.56 -12.16
C PRO A 58 -14.35 17.38 -13.67
N ALA A 59 -15.20 17.98 -14.50
CA ALA A 59 -15.03 17.98 -15.96
C ALA A 59 -13.78 18.74 -16.41
N ASP A 60 -13.46 19.87 -15.76
CA ASP A 60 -12.29 20.69 -16.09
C ASP A 60 -10.99 20.03 -15.60
N VAL A 61 -11.05 19.29 -14.49
CA VAL A 61 -9.95 18.42 -14.04
C VAL A 61 -9.62 17.37 -15.11
N LEU A 62 -10.62 16.65 -15.61
CA LEU A 62 -10.43 15.63 -16.64
C LEU A 62 -9.91 16.23 -17.95
N ARG A 63 -10.41 17.42 -18.34
CA ARG A 63 -9.91 18.15 -19.51
C ARG A 63 -8.46 18.60 -19.35
N THR A 64 -8.09 19.08 -18.17
CA THR A 64 -6.72 19.48 -17.85
C THR A 64 -5.77 18.29 -17.87
N LEU A 65 -6.17 17.15 -17.28
CA LEU A 65 -5.42 15.89 -17.37
C LEU A 65 -5.29 15.36 -18.81
N ALA A 66 -6.27 15.67 -19.67
CA ALA A 66 -6.22 15.37 -21.11
C ALA A 66 -5.44 16.41 -21.94
N GLY A 67 -4.76 17.38 -21.30
CA GLY A 67 -3.94 18.39 -21.96
C GLY A 67 -4.70 19.60 -22.53
N ASN A 68 -5.99 19.76 -22.21
CA ASN A 68 -6.84 20.84 -22.69
C ASN A 68 -7.20 21.87 -21.59
N GLY A 69 -6.33 22.01 -20.58
CA GLY A 69 -6.49 22.99 -19.49
C GLY A 69 -5.81 24.32 -19.79
N THR A 70 -6.14 25.35 -19.02
CA THR A 70 -5.38 26.61 -19.03
C THR A 70 -4.00 26.42 -18.36
N VAL A 71 -3.03 27.28 -18.64
CA VAL A 71 -1.67 27.21 -18.05
C VAL A 71 -1.71 27.19 -16.51
N ALA A 72 -2.61 27.97 -15.90
CA ALA A 72 -2.78 27.98 -14.45
C ALA A 72 -3.39 26.67 -13.92
N GLN A 73 -4.37 26.10 -14.63
CA GLN A 73 -4.96 24.82 -14.26
C GLN A 73 -3.96 23.68 -14.42
N ASP A 74 -3.15 23.70 -15.47
CA ASP A 74 -2.13 22.69 -15.74
C ASP A 74 -1.09 22.63 -14.62
N PHE A 75 -0.54 23.78 -14.21
CA PHE A 75 0.39 23.87 -13.09
C PHE A 75 -0.23 23.35 -11.77
N ILE A 76 -1.45 23.77 -11.46
CA ILE A 76 -2.13 23.35 -10.22
C ILE A 76 -2.44 21.85 -10.24
N VAL A 77 -2.94 21.32 -11.36
CA VAL A 77 -3.36 19.94 -11.47
C VAL A 77 -2.14 19.02 -11.59
N ASN A 78 -1.25 19.25 -12.55
CA ASN A 78 -0.16 18.33 -12.89
C ASN A 78 1.07 18.48 -12.00
N GLU A 79 1.43 19.69 -11.55
CA GLU A 79 2.65 19.88 -10.75
C GLU A 79 2.39 19.82 -9.24
N LEU A 80 1.23 20.30 -8.77
CA LEU A 80 0.95 20.39 -7.33
C LEU A 80 0.06 19.25 -6.81
N ARG A 81 -1.08 18.99 -7.46
CA ARG A 81 -2.12 18.09 -6.92
C ARG A 81 -1.93 16.64 -7.34
N LEU A 82 -1.60 16.39 -8.61
CA LEU A 82 -1.46 15.04 -9.16
C LEU A 82 -0.35 14.24 -8.47
N PRO A 83 0.88 14.77 -8.24
CA PRO A 83 1.94 14.01 -7.58
C PRO A 83 1.55 13.61 -6.16
N ARG A 84 0.89 14.52 -5.42
CA ARG A 84 0.41 14.27 -4.06
C ARG A 84 -0.62 13.14 -4.00
N ILE A 85 -1.55 13.10 -4.95
CA ILE A 85 -2.58 12.06 -5.04
C ILE A 85 -1.98 10.73 -5.44
N LEU A 86 -1.06 10.72 -6.40
CA LEU A 86 -0.33 9.52 -6.79
C LEU A 86 0.43 8.93 -5.60
N VAL A 87 1.15 9.76 -4.83
CA VAL A 87 1.80 9.32 -3.59
C VAL A 87 0.78 8.76 -2.60
N GLY A 88 -0.35 9.42 -2.39
CA GLY A 88 -1.42 8.93 -1.50
C GLY A 88 -1.97 7.56 -1.91
N LEU A 89 -2.24 7.35 -3.20
CA LEU A 89 -2.71 6.07 -3.74
C LEU A 89 -1.65 4.97 -3.59
N LEU A 90 -0.40 5.27 -3.94
CA LEU A 90 0.70 4.31 -3.88
C LEU A 90 1.04 3.92 -2.44
N VAL A 91 1.09 4.89 -1.53
CA VAL A 91 1.31 4.65 -0.10
C VAL A 91 0.15 3.86 0.49
N GLY A 92 -1.10 4.21 0.19
CA GLY A 92 -2.28 3.46 0.63
C GLY A 92 -2.27 2.01 0.14
N ALA A 93 -1.91 1.78 -1.13
CA ALA A 93 -1.76 0.44 -1.69
C ALA A 93 -0.64 -0.35 -1.01
N ALA A 94 0.52 0.27 -0.77
CA ALA A 94 1.64 -0.34 -0.07
C ALA A 94 1.28 -0.74 1.38
N LEU A 95 0.62 0.14 2.13
CA LEU A 95 0.15 -0.13 3.48
C LEU A 95 -0.92 -1.23 3.51
N GLY A 96 -1.86 -1.21 2.56
CA GLY A 96 -2.87 -2.25 2.40
C GLY A 96 -2.25 -3.63 2.14
N MET A 97 -1.25 -3.70 1.25
CA MET A 97 -0.51 -4.94 0.97
C MET A 97 0.30 -5.40 2.19
N ALA A 98 1.03 -4.50 2.85
CA ALA A 98 1.80 -4.82 4.05
C ALA A 98 0.90 -5.36 5.18
N GLY A 99 -0.26 -4.73 5.40
CA GLY A 99 -1.27 -5.19 6.35
C GLY A 99 -1.82 -6.58 6.01
N ALA A 100 -2.19 -6.83 4.75
CA ALA A 100 -2.69 -8.12 4.30
C ALA A 100 -1.65 -9.25 4.46
N ILE A 101 -0.39 -8.98 4.13
CA ILE A 101 0.72 -9.92 4.32
C ILE A 101 0.92 -10.21 5.81
N PHE A 102 0.98 -9.16 6.64
CA PHE A 102 1.19 -9.32 8.08
C PHE A 102 0.05 -10.10 8.75
N GLN A 103 -1.20 -9.78 8.44
CA GLN A 103 -2.37 -10.50 8.94
C GLN A 103 -2.37 -11.98 8.50
N SER A 104 -1.92 -12.27 7.28
CA SER A 104 -1.82 -13.65 6.75
C SER A 104 -0.75 -14.47 7.47
N ILE A 105 0.41 -13.88 7.75
CA ILE A 105 1.53 -14.54 8.45
C ILE A 105 1.21 -14.73 9.94
N SER A 106 0.73 -13.67 10.59
CA SER A 106 0.39 -13.70 12.02
C SER A 106 -0.87 -14.52 12.31
N ARG A 107 -1.70 -14.78 11.28
CA ARG A 107 -3.05 -15.34 11.43
C ARG A 107 -3.89 -14.55 12.44
N ASN A 108 -3.61 -13.26 12.59
CA ASN A 108 -4.30 -12.34 13.49
C ASN A 108 -4.88 -11.18 12.66
N PRO A 109 -6.21 -11.09 12.52
CA PRO A 109 -6.84 -10.00 11.76
C PRO A 109 -6.65 -8.62 12.42
N LEU A 110 -6.23 -8.56 13.68
CA LEU A 110 -5.89 -7.32 14.39
C LEU A 110 -4.39 -6.99 14.30
N GLY A 111 -3.59 -7.83 13.64
CA GLY A 111 -2.17 -7.59 13.45
C GLY A 111 -1.92 -6.45 12.49
N SER A 112 -1.06 -5.50 12.86
CA SER A 112 -0.58 -4.43 11.99
C SER A 112 0.95 -4.45 11.88
N PRO A 113 1.51 -4.16 10.69
CA PRO A 113 2.95 -4.17 10.46
C PRO A 113 3.70 -3.09 11.27
N ASP A 114 2.98 -2.07 11.74
CA ASP A 114 3.54 -0.96 12.51
C ASP A 114 4.07 -1.40 13.89
N VAL A 115 3.55 -2.51 14.42
CA VAL A 115 3.97 -3.10 15.71
C VAL A 115 5.44 -3.56 15.68
N ILE A 116 6.01 -3.82 14.49
CA ILE A 116 7.39 -4.29 14.33
C ILE A 116 8.41 -3.15 14.47
N GLY A 117 7.96 -1.89 14.46
CA GLY A 117 8.83 -0.71 14.62
C GLY A 117 9.50 -0.23 13.32
N LEU A 118 9.14 -0.80 12.16
CA LEU A 118 9.62 -0.35 10.83
C LEU A 118 9.34 1.14 10.60
N GLY A 119 8.16 1.64 10.98
CA GLY A 119 7.81 3.06 10.86
C GLY A 119 8.70 3.97 11.72
N GLN A 120 8.98 3.57 12.96
CA GLN A 120 9.88 4.31 13.85
C GLN A 120 11.32 4.28 13.34
N GLY A 121 11.77 3.15 12.81
CA GLY A 121 13.06 3.01 12.13
C GLY A 121 13.22 3.96 10.96
N SER A 122 12.20 4.04 10.09
CA SER A 122 12.18 4.98 8.97
C SER A 122 12.18 6.43 9.43
N ALA A 123 11.39 6.77 10.45
CA ALA A 123 11.37 8.12 11.01
C ALA A 123 12.74 8.51 11.61
N ALA A 124 13.38 7.60 12.35
CA ALA A 124 14.71 7.82 12.91
C ALA A 124 15.78 8.02 11.82
N GLY A 125 15.73 7.23 10.73
CA GLY A 125 16.62 7.40 9.58
C GLY A 125 16.42 8.73 8.87
N ALA A 126 15.17 9.15 8.67
CA ALA A 126 14.84 10.46 8.11
C ALA A 126 15.39 11.60 8.99
N LEU A 127 15.13 11.53 10.31
CA LEU A 127 15.59 12.53 11.27
C LEU A 127 17.11 12.60 11.36
N ALA A 128 17.79 11.46 11.29
CA ALA A 128 19.25 11.42 11.25
C ALA A 128 19.80 12.19 10.05
N VAL A 129 19.21 12.03 8.86
CA VAL A 129 19.62 12.81 7.69
C VAL A 129 19.30 14.30 7.86
N ILE A 130 18.10 14.63 8.34
CA ILE A 130 17.70 16.04 8.55
C ILE A 130 18.64 16.75 9.53
N VAL A 131 18.97 16.11 10.66
CA VAL A 131 19.70 16.75 11.75
C VAL A 131 21.22 16.68 11.53
N LEU A 132 21.75 15.55 11.09
CA LEU A 132 23.20 15.32 11.01
C LEU A 132 23.77 15.70 9.65
N VAL A 133 23.06 15.39 8.57
CA VAL A 133 23.52 15.60 7.19
C VAL A 133 22.98 16.92 6.63
N GLN A 134 21.84 17.41 7.15
CA GLN A 134 21.08 18.53 6.59
C GLN A 134 20.75 18.31 5.11
N GLY A 135 20.46 17.05 4.77
CA GLY A 135 20.27 16.60 3.41
C GLY A 135 18.99 17.12 2.76
N ASP A 136 19.02 17.19 1.43
CA ASP A 136 17.86 17.54 0.61
C ASP A 136 16.72 16.51 0.74
N PRO A 137 15.48 16.82 0.29
CA PRO A 137 14.32 15.92 0.44
C PRO A 137 14.54 14.49 -0.10
N THR A 138 15.35 14.35 -1.14
CA THR A 138 15.74 13.05 -1.72
C THR A 138 16.63 12.25 -0.77
N GLU A 139 17.61 12.89 -0.14
CA GLU A 139 18.48 12.26 0.85
C GLU A 139 17.70 11.87 2.09
N VAL A 140 16.76 12.71 2.54
CA VAL A 140 15.86 12.39 3.65
C VAL A 140 15.02 11.16 3.34
N ALA A 141 14.49 11.05 2.12
CA ALA A 141 13.74 9.87 1.69
C ALA A 141 14.62 8.60 1.66
N ILE A 142 15.86 8.70 1.18
CA ILE A 142 16.83 7.59 1.20
C ILE A 142 17.18 7.20 2.65
N GLY A 143 17.37 8.18 3.53
CA GLY A 143 17.60 7.97 4.96
C GLY A 143 16.43 7.27 5.63
N ALA A 144 15.20 7.66 5.29
CA ALA A 144 13.99 7.01 5.79
C ALA A 144 13.91 5.55 5.34
N LEU A 145 14.14 5.27 4.06
CA LEU A 145 14.17 3.91 3.53
C LEU A 145 15.27 3.08 4.19
N GLY A 146 16.47 3.64 4.34
CA GLY A 146 17.60 2.98 5.00
C GLY A 146 17.31 2.65 6.46
N GLY A 147 16.78 3.60 7.24
CA GLY A 147 16.41 3.39 8.64
C GLY A 147 15.35 2.32 8.84
N GLY A 148 14.33 2.30 7.97
CA GLY A 148 13.30 1.26 7.97
C GLY A 148 13.86 -0.12 7.66
N LEU A 149 14.66 -0.23 6.60
CA LEU A 149 15.29 -1.51 6.20
C LEU A 149 16.26 -2.04 7.25
N LEU A 150 17.08 -1.18 7.84
CA LEU A 150 17.99 -1.55 8.93
C LEU A 150 17.22 -2.05 10.15
N THR A 151 16.12 -1.40 10.50
CA THR A 151 15.24 -1.83 11.60
C THR A 151 14.61 -3.17 11.30
N GLY A 152 14.09 -3.38 10.08
CA GLY A 152 13.57 -4.67 9.65
C GLY A 152 14.60 -5.79 9.73
N LEU A 153 15.83 -5.53 9.28
CA LEU A 153 16.95 -6.47 9.36
C LEU A 153 17.36 -6.76 10.80
N ALA A 154 17.40 -5.73 11.65
CA ALA A 154 17.69 -5.88 13.08
C ALA A 154 16.63 -6.77 13.75
N VAL A 155 15.34 -6.46 13.56
CA VAL A 155 14.27 -7.29 14.12
C VAL A 155 14.34 -8.73 13.60
N TYR A 156 14.56 -8.93 12.31
CA TYR A 156 14.70 -10.25 11.73
C TYR A 156 15.86 -11.04 12.37
N THR A 157 17.04 -10.43 12.49
CA THR A 157 18.23 -11.08 13.06
C THR A 157 18.12 -11.33 14.57
N LEU A 158 17.46 -10.44 15.32
CA LEU A 158 17.18 -10.65 16.74
C LEU A 158 16.13 -11.75 16.95
N ALA A 159 15.04 -11.74 16.17
CA ALA A 159 14.01 -12.78 16.20
C ALA A 159 14.56 -14.15 15.76
N TRP A 160 15.63 -14.18 14.96
CA TRP A 160 16.29 -15.40 14.48
C TRP A 160 17.05 -16.17 15.58
N ARG A 161 17.20 -15.62 16.80
CA ARG A 161 17.93 -16.31 17.86
C ARG A 161 17.04 -17.30 18.62
N ARG A 162 17.12 -18.57 18.19
CA ARG A 162 16.80 -19.83 18.92
C ARG A 162 15.42 -20.49 18.68
N GLY A 163 15.07 -20.76 17.42
CA GLY A 163 13.98 -21.68 17.07
C GLY A 163 12.60 -21.01 17.10
N VAL A 164 11.77 -21.37 16.12
CA VAL A 164 10.46 -20.75 15.90
C VAL A 164 9.50 -21.15 17.02
N HIS A 165 9.45 -20.36 18.09
CA HIS A 165 8.37 -20.41 19.08
C HIS A 165 7.49 -19.18 18.87
N GLY A 166 6.38 -19.40 18.15
CA GLY A 166 5.44 -18.37 17.66
C GLY A 166 4.70 -17.55 18.70
N TYR A 167 5.16 -17.50 19.95
CA TYR A 167 4.55 -16.74 21.05
C TYR A 167 5.36 -15.52 21.49
N ARG A 168 6.54 -15.26 20.92
CA ARG A 168 7.43 -14.15 21.36
C ARG A 168 7.51 -12.95 20.42
N LEU A 169 6.64 -12.85 19.42
CA LEU A 169 6.63 -11.74 18.45
C LEU A 169 5.91 -10.47 18.97
N VAL A 170 5.51 -10.43 20.25
CA VAL A 170 4.69 -9.37 20.86
C VAL A 170 5.36 -8.72 22.08
N LEU A 171 6.57 -9.16 22.45
CA LEU A 171 7.37 -8.56 23.53
C LEU A 171 8.63 -7.93 22.95
#